data_AF-A0A0Q4TM26-F1
#
_entry.id   AF-A0A0Q4TM26-F1
#
_cell.length_a   1.000
_cell.length_b   1.000
_cell.length_c   1.000
_cell.angle_alpha   90.00
_cell.angle_beta   90.00
_cell.angle_gamma   90.00
#
_symmetry.space_group_name_H-M   'P 1'
#
loop_
_entity.id
_entity.type
_entity.pdbx_description
1 polymer ?
#
loop_
_entity_poly.entity_id
_entity_poly.type
_entity_poly.pdbx_seq_one_letter_code
_entity_poly.pdbx_strand_id
1 'polypeptide(L)'
;MSDEIEHTEKPHITLEPQIRAYAKANGLDMKADDIRFVEGALNSAAIIENGEVSFGLGNHQTGTVEQALHGLTIGIPRATKSPEQPRIPVGGNATARAVAINAALKANRSEAKAAEAVALVEKFGNPWKTGNHMHKAIVKNTNPPLAARLSAQVGMNP
;
A
#
# COMPACT_ATOMS: atom_id res chain seq x y z
N MET A 1 -18.04 51.00 21.82
CA MET A 1 -18.71 49.94 21.04
C MET A 1 -17.75 48.78 21.08
N SER A 2 -18.06 47.76 21.86
CA SER A 2 -17.23 46.57 22.00
C SER A 2 -17.71 45.58 20.95
N ASP A 3 -16.86 45.24 19.99
CA ASP A 3 -17.14 44.22 18.99
C ASP A 3 -17.31 42.88 19.70
N GLU A 4 -18.53 42.36 19.70
CA GLU A 4 -18.82 40.98 20.05
C GLU A 4 -18.18 40.08 18.99
N ILE A 5 -17.05 39.46 19.31
CA ILE A 5 -16.45 38.41 18.50
C ILE A 5 -17.33 37.18 18.68
N GLU A 6 -18.32 37.00 17.80
CA GLU A 6 -19.04 35.75 17.62
C GLU A 6 -18.01 34.62 17.49
N HIS A 7 -17.83 33.85 18.57
CA HIS A 7 -17.16 32.56 18.53
C HIS A 7 -18.08 31.61 17.79
N THR A 8 -18.05 31.66 16.46
CA THR A 8 -18.68 30.66 15.61
C THR A 8 -17.92 29.36 15.84
N GLU A 9 -18.49 28.49 16.69
CA GLU A 9 -18.05 27.10 16.80
C GLU A 9 -18.08 26.49 15.40
N LYS A 10 -16.90 26.22 14.83
CA LYS A 10 -16.83 25.47 13.58
C LYS A 10 -17.52 24.13 13.79
N PRO A 11 -18.44 23.71 12.90
CA PRO A 11 -19.08 22.41 13.00
C PRO A 11 -18.02 21.31 13.06
N HIS A 12 -18.04 20.51 14.13
CA HIS A 12 -17.16 19.37 14.25
C HIS A 12 -17.68 18.23 13.39
N ILE A 13 -16.90 17.83 12.39
CA ILE A 13 -17.23 16.74 11.48
C ILE A 13 -16.48 15.49 11.97
N THR A 14 -17.22 14.43 12.24
CA THR A 14 -16.65 13.12 12.57
C THR A 14 -16.13 12.46 11.29
N LEU A 15 -14.81 12.44 11.15
CA LEU A 15 -14.10 11.89 9.99
C LEU A 15 -13.40 10.56 10.33
N GLU A 16 -13.46 10.13 11.59
CA GLU A 16 -12.87 8.89 12.10
C GLU A 16 -13.10 7.66 11.20
N PRO A 17 -14.33 7.35 10.72
CA PRO A 17 -14.55 6.19 9.85
C PRO A 17 -13.80 6.28 8.52
N GLN A 18 -13.71 7.48 7.95
CA GLN A 18 -13.05 7.74 6.67
C GLN A 18 -11.53 7.68 6.82
N ILE A 19 -10.99 8.22 7.93
CA ILE A 19 -9.56 8.11 8.27
C ILE A 19 -9.17 6.64 8.43
N ARG A 20 -9.97 5.85 9.18
CA ARG A 20 -9.73 4.40 9.35
C ARG A 20 -9.80 3.62 8.04
N ALA A 21 -10.79 3.93 7.19
CA ALA A 21 -10.92 3.31 5.88
C ALA A 21 -9.73 3.63 4.98
N TYR A 22 -9.30 4.90 4.95
CA TYR A 22 -8.12 5.35 4.20
C TYR A 22 -6.83 4.69 4.70
N ALA A 23 -6.63 4.64 6.02
CA ALA A 23 -5.47 4.00 6.63
C ALA A 23 -5.39 2.52 6.26
N LYS A 24 -6.52 1.81 6.33
CA LYS A 24 -6.61 0.40 5.93
C LYS A 24 -6.32 0.20 4.44
N ALA A 25 -6.87 1.05 3.58
CA ALA A 25 -6.67 0.98 2.12
C ALA A 25 -5.20 1.21 1.74
N ASN A 26 -4.51 2.12 2.43
CA ASN A 26 -3.13 2.50 2.16
C ASN A 26 -2.08 1.74 3.00
N GLY A 27 -2.54 0.83 3.88
CA GLY A 27 -1.67 0.08 4.79
C GLY A 27 -0.88 0.99 5.74
N LEU A 28 -1.53 1.98 6.34
CA LEU A 28 -0.96 2.86 7.36
C LEU A 28 -1.19 2.26 8.74
N ASP A 29 -0.16 2.26 9.59
CA ASP A 29 -0.30 1.87 11.00
C ASP A 29 -0.67 3.10 11.84
N MET A 30 -1.95 3.48 11.80
CA MET A 30 -2.45 4.62 12.56
C MET A 30 -2.94 4.18 13.95
N LYS A 31 -2.33 4.74 14.99
CA LYS A 31 -2.83 4.59 16.36
C LYS A 31 -4.03 5.51 16.60
N ALA A 32 -4.75 5.29 17.69
CA ALA A 32 -5.89 6.13 18.07
C ALA A 32 -5.50 7.61 18.19
N ASP A 33 -4.30 7.90 18.70
CA ASP A 33 -3.79 9.27 18.83
C ASP A 33 -3.49 9.91 17.46
N ASP A 34 -2.97 9.13 16.50
CA ASP A 34 -2.73 9.59 15.13
C ASP A 34 -4.05 9.91 14.42
N ILE A 35 -5.08 9.09 14.64
CA ILE A 35 -6.42 9.32 14.08
C ILE A 35 -7.02 10.61 14.65
N ARG A 36 -6.93 10.83 15.97
CA ARG A 36 -7.40 12.07 16.62
C ARG A 36 -6.66 13.30 16.12
N PHE A 37 -5.35 13.19 15.93
CA PHE A 37 -4.54 14.27 15.39
C PHE A 37 -4.96 14.62 13.95
N VAL A 38 -5.09 13.60 13.09
CA VAL A 38 -5.51 13.79 11.69
C VAL A 38 -6.93 14.33 11.61
N GLU A 39 -7.84 13.84 12.44
CA GLU A 39 -9.22 14.36 12.53
C GLU A 39 -9.24 15.82 12.97
N GLY A 40 -8.43 16.20 13.96
CA GLY A 40 -8.27 17.59 14.38
C GLY A 40 -7.70 18.49 13.28
N ALA A 41 -6.68 18.01 12.56
CA ALA A 41 -6.07 18.74 11.45
C ALA A 41 -7.05 18.95 10.29
N LEU A 42 -7.83 17.91 9.94
CA LEU A 42 -8.86 17.99 8.91
C LEU A 42 -10.01 18.92 9.30
N ASN A 43 -10.48 18.85 10.56
CA ASN A 43 -11.50 19.78 11.06
C ASN A 43 -11.00 21.24 11.05
N SER A 44 -9.71 21.47 11.32
CA SER A 44 -9.11 22.81 11.21
C SER A 44 -9.07 23.31 9.76
N ALA A 45 -8.82 22.40 8.80
CA ALA A 45 -8.75 22.69 7.38
C ALA A 45 -10.10 22.63 6.65
N ALA A 46 -11.17 22.21 7.33
CA ALA A 46 -12.51 22.10 6.76
C ALA A 46 -13.10 23.48 6.45
N ILE A 47 -13.62 23.60 5.23
CA ILE A 47 -14.34 24.73 4.69
C ILE A 47 -15.72 24.21 4.33
N ILE A 48 -16.73 24.70 5.04
CA ILE A 48 -18.12 24.29 4.88
C ILE A 48 -18.85 25.42 4.17
N GLU A 49 -19.19 25.21 2.90
CA GLU A 49 -19.89 26.19 2.08
C GLU A 49 -21.11 25.51 1.45
N ASN A 50 -22.30 26.08 1.62
CA ASN A 50 -23.54 25.60 1.00
C ASN A 50 -23.88 24.12 1.25
N GLY A 51 -23.43 23.56 2.39
CA GLY A 51 -23.64 22.16 2.73
C GLY A 51 -22.63 21.19 2.12
N GLU A 52 -21.67 21.69 1.34
CA GLU A 52 -20.52 20.92 0.86
C GLU A 52 -19.32 21.15 1.77
N VAL A 53 -18.60 20.06 2.05
CA VAL A 53 -17.38 20.08 2.86
C VAL A 53 -16.18 19.95 1.93
N SER A 54 -15.34 20.97 1.91
CA SER A 54 -14.06 20.97 1.22
C SER A 54 -12.92 21.17 2.22
N PHE A 55 -11.71 20.78 1.86
CA PHE A 55 -10.55 20.85 2.75
C PHE A 55 -9.45 21.71 2.12
N GLY A 56 -8.92 22.67 2.88
CA GLY A 56 -7.78 23.47 2.45
C GLY A 56 -6.53 22.62 2.31
N LEU A 57 -5.96 22.58 1.10
CA LEU A 57 -4.74 21.84 0.77
C LEU A 57 -3.47 22.72 0.79
N GLY A 58 -3.62 24.01 1.09
CA GLY A 58 -2.58 25.04 0.95
C GLY A 58 -2.62 25.75 -0.41
N ASN A 59 -1.91 26.88 -0.54
CA ASN A 59 -1.85 27.69 -1.78
C ASN A 59 -3.24 28.07 -2.36
N HIS A 60 -4.20 28.40 -1.50
CA HIS A 60 -5.60 28.68 -1.87
C HIS A 60 -6.33 27.55 -2.62
N GLN A 61 -5.81 26.33 -2.59
CA GLN A 61 -6.48 25.17 -3.16
C GLN A 61 -7.37 24.51 -2.11
N THR A 62 -8.57 24.14 -2.54
CA THR A 62 -9.49 23.27 -1.80
C THR A 62 -9.57 21.93 -2.50
N GLY A 63 -9.79 20.86 -1.74
CA GLY A 63 -9.88 19.51 -2.27
C GLY A 63 -10.76 18.60 -1.44
N THR A 64 -10.78 17.34 -1.84
CA THR A 64 -11.59 16.30 -1.18
C THR A 64 -10.93 15.80 0.12
N VAL A 65 -11.72 15.15 0.97
CA VAL A 65 -11.23 14.44 2.18
C VAL A 65 -10.02 13.57 1.86
N GLU A 66 -10.06 12.81 0.76
CA GLU A 66 -8.97 11.91 0.37
C GLU A 66 -7.68 12.64 0.00
N GLN A 67 -7.78 13.77 -0.70
CA GLN A 67 -6.62 14.59 -1.04
C GLN A 67 -5.98 15.21 0.20
N ALA A 68 -6.80 15.68 1.15
CA ALA A 68 -6.33 16.22 2.41
C ALA A 68 -5.69 15.13 3.30
N LEU A 69 -6.31 13.94 3.35
CA LEU A 69 -5.75 12.76 4.01
C LEU A 69 -4.41 12.35 3.40
N HIS A 70 -4.30 12.37 2.07
CA HIS A 70 -3.05 12.01 1.42
C HIS A 70 -1.92 12.93 1.86
N GLY A 71 -2.13 14.25 1.88
CA GLY A 71 -1.14 15.23 2.33
C GLY A 71 -0.78 15.10 3.81
N LEU A 72 -1.77 14.91 4.68
CA LEU A 72 -1.56 14.82 6.14
C LEU A 72 -0.92 13.51 6.59
N THR A 73 -0.97 12.47 5.76
CA THR A 73 -0.39 11.15 6.07
C THR A 73 1.01 10.94 5.46
N ILE A 74 1.57 11.94 4.76
CA ILE A 74 2.95 11.96 4.25
C ILE A 74 3.91 12.06 5.45
N GLY A 75 4.34 10.91 5.97
CA GLY A 75 5.25 10.84 7.12
C GLY A 75 4.82 9.82 8.17
N ILE A 76 3.58 9.35 8.11
CA ILE A 76 3.14 8.22 8.94
C ILE A 76 3.82 6.96 8.42
N PRO A 77 4.51 6.19 9.28
CA PRO A 77 5.11 4.94 8.86
C PRO A 77 4.00 4.04 8.30
N ARG A 78 4.20 3.60 7.06
CA ARG A 78 3.34 2.56 6.50
C ARG A 78 3.47 1.36 7.43
N ALA A 79 2.34 0.74 7.76
CA ALA A 79 2.38 -0.61 8.29
C ALA A 79 3.21 -1.38 7.28
N THR A 80 4.43 -1.76 7.67
CA THR A 80 5.11 -2.83 6.98
C THR A 80 4.09 -3.94 7.06
N LYS A 81 3.46 -4.29 5.94
CA LYS A 81 2.79 -5.58 5.82
C LYS A 81 3.90 -6.54 6.21
N SER A 82 3.93 -6.93 7.48
CA SER A 82 4.81 -7.99 7.92
C SER A 82 4.38 -9.11 7.01
N PRO A 83 5.23 -9.55 6.06
CA PRO A 83 4.85 -10.61 5.15
C PRO A 83 4.34 -11.71 6.06
N GLU A 84 3.07 -12.09 5.88
CA GLU A 84 2.28 -12.89 6.80
C GLU A 84 3.20 -13.87 7.49
N GLN A 85 3.53 -13.58 8.76
CA GLN A 85 4.62 -14.29 9.40
C GLN A 85 4.21 -15.76 9.36
N PRO A 86 5.04 -16.63 8.75
CA PRO A 86 4.70 -18.03 8.61
C PRO A 86 4.40 -18.54 10.01
N ARG A 87 3.18 -19.05 10.21
CA ARG A 87 2.75 -19.55 11.52
C ARG A 87 3.61 -20.77 11.85
N ILE A 88 4.72 -20.55 12.55
CA ILE A 88 5.59 -21.61 13.02
C ILE A 88 4.83 -22.35 14.12
N PRO A 89 4.57 -23.66 13.99
CA PRO A 89 3.89 -24.41 15.04
C PRO A 89 4.68 -24.33 16.35
N VAL A 90 4.05 -23.78 17.38
CA VAL A 90 4.63 -23.61 18.72
C VAL A 90 4.68 -24.98 19.39
N GLY A 91 5.83 -25.65 19.28
CA GLY A 91 6.04 -26.98 19.88
C GLY A 91 7.28 -27.73 19.40
N GLY A 92 7.89 -27.33 18.27
CA GLY A 92 9.08 -28.00 17.73
C GLY A 92 10.39 -27.61 18.43
N ASN A 93 11.37 -28.54 18.43
CA ASN A 93 12.75 -28.31 18.86
C ASN A 93 13.40 -27.15 18.04
N ALA A 94 14.48 -26.56 18.56
CA ALA A 94 15.12 -25.37 17.96
C ALA A 94 15.46 -25.57 16.47
N THR A 95 15.86 -26.78 16.08
CA THR A 95 16.16 -27.16 14.70
C THR A 95 14.93 -27.16 13.80
N ALA A 96 13.80 -27.72 14.24
CA ALA A 96 12.55 -27.72 13.49
C ALA A 96 12.03 -26.30 13.25
N ARG A 97 12.20 -25.40 14.23
CA ARG A 97 11.88 -23.97 14.05
C ARG A 97 12.78 -23.31 13.03
N ALA A 98 14.10 -23.56 13.09
CA ALA A 98 15.04 -23.01 12.11
C ALA A 98 14.74 -23.49 10.68
N VAL A 99 14.39 -24.77 10.49
CA VAL A 99 13.97 -25.32 9.19
C VAL A 99 12.68 -24.67 8.71
N ALA A 100 11.68 -24.50 9.58
CA ALA A 100 10.43 -23.85 9.25
C ALA A 100 10.62 -22.38 8.84
N ILE A 101 11.44 -21.63 9.57
CA ILE A 101 11.80 -20.23 9.26
C ILE A 101 12.52 -20.14 7.91
N ASN A 102 13.50 -21.01 7.66
CA ASN A 102 14.24 -21.01 6.40
C ASN A 102 13.35 -21.39 5.21
N ALA A 103 12.44 -22.36 5.37
CA ALA A 103 11.47 -22.75 4.35
C ALA A 103 10.53 -21.59 4.02
N ALA A 104 10.04 -20.90 5.05
CA ALA A 104 9.23 -19.70 4.93
C ALA A 104 9.91 -18.53 4.23
N LEU A 105 11.14 -18.19 4.64
CA LEU A 105 11.92 -17.12 4.00
C LEU A 105 12.19 -17.44 2.52
N LYS A 106 12.40 -18.73 2.20
CA LYS A 106 12.55 -19.21 0.83
C LYS A 106 11.25 -19.06 0.03
N ALA A 107 10.10 -19.36 0.63
CA ALA A 107 8.79 -19.18 -0.01
C ALA A 107 8.50 -17.71 -0.34
N ASN A 108 8.68 -16.79 0.63
CA ASN A 108 8.49 -15.34 0.40
C ASN A 108 9.44 -14.78 -0.68
N ARG A 109 10.70 -15.23 -0.70
CA ARG A 109 11.65 -14.86 -1.77
C ARG A 109 11.24 -15.42 -3.13
N SER A 110 10.61 -16.60 -3.16
CA SER A 110 10.10 -17.19 -4.40
C SER A 110 8.94 -16.40 -4.97
N GLU A 111 8.02 -15.92 -4.12
CA GLU A 111 6.89 -15.09 -4.54
C GLU A 111 7.34 -13.71 -5.04
N ALA A 112 8.26 -13.06 -4.32
CA ALA A 112 8.83 -11.79 -4.77
C ALA A 112 9.54 -11.91 -6.13
N LYS A 113 10.32 -12.98 -6.33
CA LYS A 113 10.96 -13.28 -7.62
C LYS A 113 9.96 -13.59 -8.72
N ALA A 114 8.85 -14.27 -8.41
CA ALA A 114 7.80 -14.54 -9.37
C ALA A 114 7.09 -13.26 -9.83
N ALA A 115 6.85 -12.31 -8.91
CA ALA A 115 6.29 -11.00 -9.22
C ALA A 115 7.24 -10.15 -10.09
N GLU A 116 8.54 -10.21 -9.83
CA GLU A 116 9.56 -9.53 -10.65
C GLU A 116 9.56 -10.04 -12.10
N ALA A 117 9.40 -11.35 -12.32
CA ALA A 117 9.26 -11.92 -13.65
C ALA A 117 8.01 -11.42 -14.39
N VAL A 118 6.88 -11.30 -13.68
CA VAL A 118 5.63 -10.79 -14.24
C VAL A 118 5.80 -9.33 -14.64
N ALA A 119 6.32 -8.48 -13.75
CA ALA A 119 6.55 -7.06 -14.04
C ALA A 119 7.52 -6.86 -15.22
N LEU A 120 8.53 -7.72 -15.36
CA LEU A 120 9.45 -7.70 -16.48
C LEU A 120 8.76 -8.01 -17.82
N VAL A 121 7.86 -9.00 -17.82
CA VAL A 121 7.07 -9.38 -19.02
C VAL A 121 6.02 -8.32 -19.35
N GLU A 122 5.39 -7.69 -18.35
CA GLU A 122 4.45 -6.58 -18.57
C GLU A 122 5.16 -5.36 -19.19
N LYS A 123 6.36 -5.02 -18.70
CA LYS A 123 7.11 -3.85 -19.16
C LYS A 123 7.75 -4.03 -20.54
N PHE A 124 8.31 -5.20 -20.82
CA PHE A 124 9.11 -5.44 -22.04
C PHE A 124 8.46 -6.40 -23.04
N GLY A 125 7.27 -6.92 -22.71
CA GLY A 125 6.57 -7.92 -23.51
C GLY A 125 7.16 -9.33 -23.37
N ASN A 126 6.60 -10.28 -24.14
CA ASN A 126 7.04 -11.68 -24.09
C ASN A 126 8.50 -11.82 -24.60
N PRO A 127 9.45 -12.26 -23.74
CA PRO A 127 10.85 -12.35 -24.12
C PRO A 127 11.15 -13.48 -25.12
N TRP A 128 10.27 -14.49 -25.23
CA TRP A 128 10.35 -15.49 -26.29
C TRP A 128 9.95 -14.97 -27.67
N LYS A 129 9.11 -13.93 -27.72
CA LYS A 129 8.77 -13.22 -28.96
C LYS A 129 9.85 -12.25 -29.40
N THR A 130 10.45 -11.52 -28.45
CA THR A 130 11.46 -10.48 -28.75
C THR A 130 12.88 -11.02 -28.93
N GLY A 131 13.15 -12.25 -28.49
CA GLY A 131 14.48 -12.87 -28.59
C GLY A 131 15.47 -12.45 -27.50
N ASN A 132 15.06 -11.66 -26.51
CA ASN A 132 15.95 -11.18 -25.45
C ASN A 132 16.36 -12.33 -24.49
N HIS A 133 17.59 -12.81 -24.63
CA HIS A 133 18.13 -13.94 -23.87
C HIS A 133 18.24 -13.66 -22.36
N MET A 134 18.55 -12.43 -21.96
CA MET A 134 18.65 -12.06 -20.55
C MET A 134 17.29 -12.16 -19.87
N HIS A 135 16.25 -11.60 -20.52
CA HIS A 135 14.89 -11.63 -20.01
C HIS A 135 14.33 -13.07 -19.98
N LYS A 136 14.64 -13.89 -21.00
CA LYS A 136 14.32 -15.33 -20.98
C LYS A 136 14.92 -16.04 -19.78
N ALA A 137 16.21 -15.83 -19.52
CA ALA A 137 16.92 -16.47 -18.42
C ALA A 137 16.35 -16.04 -17.05
N ILE A 138 16.04 -14.75 -16.90
CA ILE A 138 15.41 -14.22 -15.68
C ILE A 138 14.06 -14.91 -15.47
N VAL A 139 13.14 -14.84 -16.43
CA VAL A 139 11.79 -15.43 -16.29
C VAL A 139 11.85 -16.94 -16.07
N LYS A 140 12.74 -17.68 -16.76
CA LYS A 140 12.91 -19.14 -16.57
C LYS A 140 13.38 -19.49 -15.16
N ASN A 141 14.25 -18.68 -14.57
CA ASN A 141 14.83 -18.97 -13.25
C ASN A 141 13.94 -18.49 -12.09
N THR A 142 13.18 -17.41 -12.28
CA THR A 142 12.38 -16.81 -11.22
C THR A 142 10.90 -17.19 -11.26
N ASN A 143 10.36 -17.57 -12.42
CA ASN A 143 8.98 -18.04 -12.58
C ASN A 143 8.85 -19.10 -13.70
N PRO A 144 9.25 -20.36 -13.43
CA PRO A 144 9.17 -21.44 -14.41
C PRO A 144 7.77 -21.67 -15.02
N PRO A 145 6.65 -21.59 -14.26
CA PRO A 145 5.31 -21.70 -14.83
C PRO A 145 4.98 -20.60 -15.84
N LEU A 146 5.40 -19.35 -15.57
CA LEU A 146 5.23 -18.24 -16.50
C LEU A 146 6.09 -18.43 -17.75
N ALA A 147 7.33 -18.90 -17.60
CA ALA A 147 8.22 -19.19 -18.71
C ALA A 147 7.60 -20.22 -19.69
N ALA A 148 7.05 -21.32 -19.17
CA ALA A 148 6.40 -22.35 -19.98
C ALA A 148 5.18 -21.81 -20.75
N ARG A 149 4.38 -20.95 -20.11
CA ARG A 149 3.24 -20.28 -20.77
C ARG A 149 3.69 -19.37 -21.90
N LEU A 150 4.71 -18.54 -21.65
CA LEU A 150 5.22 -17.56 -22.62
C LEU A 150 5.94 -18.22 -23.80
N SER A 151 6.65 -19.33 -23.57
CA SER A 151 7.28 -20.10 -24.64
C SER A 151 6.22 -20.77 -25.52
N ALA A 152 5.20 -21.38 -24.90
CA ALA A 152 4.11 -22.04 -25.62
C ALA A 152 3.31 -21.06 -26.51
N GLN A 153 3.11 -19.81 -26.06
CA GLN A 153 2.43 -18.76 -26.84
C GLN A 153 3.11 -18.43 -28.18
N VAL A 154 4.42 -18.65 -28.29
CA VAL A 154 5.17 -18.41 -29.53
C VAL A 154 5.52 -19.71 -30.26
N GLY A 155 4.89 -20.83 -29.88
CA GLY A 155 5.15 -22.14 -30.48
C GLY A 155 6.52 -22.73 -30.13
N MET A 156 7.20 -22.19 -29.11
CA MET A 156 8.45 -22.75 -28.59
C MET A 156 8.12 -23.70 -27.44
N ASN A 157 8.24 -25.01 -27.67
CA ASN A 157 8.21 -25.99 -26.58
C ASN A 157 9.37 -25.73 -25.61
N PRO A 158 9.14 -25.87 -24.29
CA PRO A 158 10.14 -25.56 -23.25
C PRO A 158 11.38 -26.45 -23.29
#